data_AF-Q00484-F1
#
_entry.id   AF-Q00484-F1
#
_cell.length_a   1.000
_cell.length_b   1.000
_cell.length_c   1.000
_cell.angle_alpha   90.00
_cell.angle_beta   90.00
_cell.angle_gamma   90.00
#
_symmetry.space_group_name_H-M   'P 1'
#
loop_
_entity.id
_entity.type
_entity.pdbx_description
1 polymer ?
#
loop_
_entity_poly.entity_id
_entity_poly.type
_entity_poly.pdbx_seq_one_letter_code
_entity_poly.pdbx_strand_id
1 'polypeptide(L)'
;MAMRLVLACLVLGVAATQAKTLHEMLKRDANPCGSYCPSVCAPACAPVCCYPPPPPPPPPPPPPPPPPPPPPPPAPLPGNPGPPGRPGPPGAPGPAGPPGLPGPPGPPGAPGQGGLPGQPAPPPPPCPPVCVAQCVPTCPQYCCPAKRK
;
A
#
# COMPACT_ATOMS: atom_id res chain seq x y z
N MET A 1 -35.21 -57.90 -43.27
CA MET A 1 -33.82 -57.81 -42.73
C MET A 1 -33.08 -56.54 -43.15
N ALA A 2 -33.16 -56.10 -44.40
CA ALA A 2 -32.40 -54.94 -44.91
C ALA A 2 -32.63 -53.61 -44.16
N MET A 3 -33.87 -53.25 -43.82
CA MET A 3 -34.15 -51.98 -43.11
C MET A 3 -33.60 -51.95 -41.68
N ARG A 4 -33.54 -53.11 -41.00
CA ARG A 4 -32.91 -53.23 -39.68
C ARG A 4 -31.39 -53.11 -39.75
N LEU A 5 -30.78 -53.62 -40.84
CA LEU A 5 -29.37 -53.44 -41.13
C LEU A 5 -29.04 -51.96 -41.40
N VAL A 6 -29.86 -51.27 -42.21
CA VAL A 6 -29.66 -49.84 -42.50
C VAL A 6 -29.80 -48.97 -41.25
N LEU A 7 -30.81 -49.24 -40.41
CA LEU A 7 -30.99 -48.54 -39.12
C LEU A 7 -29.83 -48.81 -38.15
N ALA A 8 -29.36 -50.06 -38.07
CA ALA A 8 -28.20 -50.40 -37.24
C ALA A 8 -26.94 -49.67 -37.71
N CYS A 9 -26.69 -49.60 -39.02
CA CYS A 9 -25.57 -48.87 -39.60
C CYS A 9 -25.65 -47.35 -39.33
N LEU A 10 -26.84 -46.76 -39.42
CA LEU A 10 -27.04 -45.34 -39.12
C LEU A 10 -26.80 -45.03 -37.63
N VAL A 11 -27.33 -45.84 -36.73
CA VAL A 11 -27.12 -45.66 -35.28
C VAL A 11 -25.64 -45.82 -34.91
N LEU A 12 -24.97 -46.84 -35.45
CA LEU A 12 -23.52 -47.03 -35.26
C LEU A 12 -22.70 -45.88 -35.84
N GLY A 13 -23.09 -45.34 -37.00
CA GLY A 13 -22.46 -44.18 -37.62
C GLY A 13 -22.61 -42.92 -36.76
N VAL A 14 -23.83 -42.61 -36.31
CA VAL A 14 -24.08 -41.45 -35.44
C VAL A 14 -23.33 -41.59 -34.11
N ALA A 15 -23.37 -42.76 -33.48
CA ALA A 15 -22.61 -43.01 -32.25
C ALA A 15 -21.09 -42.82 -32.45
N ALA A 16 -20.54 -43.28 -33.57
CA ALA A 16 -19.12 -43.11 -33.90
C ALA A 16 -18.74 -41.64 -34.17
N THR A 17 -19.64 -40.84 -34.77
CA THR A 17 -19.40 -39.39 -34.98
C THR A 17 -19.45 -38.59 -33.69
N GLN A 18 -20.36 -38.92 -32.77
CA GLN A 18 -20.45 -38.28 -31.45
C GLN A 18 -19.24 -38.64 -30.58
N ALA A 19 -18.77 -39.89 -30.62
CA ALA A 19 -17.58 -40.32 -29.90
C ALA A 19 -16.31 -39.60 -30.38
N LYS A 20 -16.13 -39.41 -31.69
CA LYS A 20 -15.00 -38.64 -32.24
C LYS A 20 -15.06 -37.16 -31.89
N THR A 21 -16.26 -36.56 -31.91
CA THR A 21 -16.46 -35.14 -31.56
C THR A 21 -16.19 -34.87 -30.08
N LEU A 22 -16.61 -35.78 -29.19
CA LEU A 22 -16.36 -35.64 -27.75
C LEU A 22 -14.86 -35.86 -27.43
N HIS A 23 -14.19 -36.79 -28.12
CA HIS A 23 -12.77 -37.05 -27.91
C HIS A 23 -11.87 -35.89 -28.39
N GLU A 24 -12.24 -35.20 -29.48
CA GLU A 24 -11.56 -33.98 -29.92
C GLU A 24 -11.79 -32.79 -28.97
N MET A 25 -12.97 -32.66 -28.37
CA MET A 25 -13.26 -31.61 -27.37
C MET A 25 -12.64 -31.91 -25.99
N LEU A 26 -12.37 -33.18 -25.65
CA LEU A 26 -11.80 -33.59 -24.36
C LEU A 26 -10.29 -33.86 -24.40
N LYS A 27 -9.65 -33.75 -25.57
CA LYS A 27 -8.18 -33.75 -25.65
C LYS A 27 -7.72 -32.46 -25.00
N ARG A 28 -7.60 -32.50 -23.68
CA ARG A 28 -7.01 -31.44 -22.86
C ARG A 28 -5.63 -31.21 -23.46
N ASP A 29 -5.55 -30.15 -24.24
CA ASP A 29 -4.29 -29.66 -24.77
C ASP A 29 -3.35 -29.46 -23.59
N ALA A 30 -2.11 -29.92 -23.73
CA ALA A 30 -1.13 -29.78 -22.64
C ALA A 30 -0.85 -28.29 -22.32
N ASN A 31 -1.32 -27.39 -23.18
CA ASN A 31 -1.50 -25.97 -22.91
C ASN A 31 -2.88 -25.51 -23.42
N PRO A 32 -3.87 -25.34 -22.54
CA PRO A 32 -5.16 -24.82 -22.98
C PRO A 32 -5.02 -23.28 -23.30
N CYS A 33 -3.94 -22.63 -22.84
CA CYS A 33 -3.58 -21.27 -23.22
C CYS A 33 -2.77 -21.19 -24.50
N GLY A 34 -3.36 -20.60 -25.54
CA GLY A 34 -2.59 -19.94 -26.59
C GLY A 34 -1.81 -18.75 -26.05
N SER A 35 -0.83 -18.28 -26.82
CA SER A 35 0.33 -17.43 -26.45
C SER A 35 0.06 -16.04 -25.82
N TYR A 36 -1.15 -15.76 -25.35
CA TYR A 36 -1.52 -14.52 -24.64
C TYR A 36 -2.54 -14.67 -23.48
N CYS A 37 -2.70 -15.87 -22.92
CA CYS A 37 -2.68 -16.00 -21.47
C CYS A 37 -1.21 -16.29 -21.09
N PRO A 38 -0.69 -16.04 -19.87
CA PRO A 38 0.38 -16.94 -19.44
C PRO A 38 -0.18 -18.35 -19.58
N SER A 39 0.63 -19.36 -19.85
CA SER A 39 0.18 -20.71 -20.27
C SER A 39 -0.84 -21.44 -19.35
N VAL A 40 -1.30 -20.80 -18.27
CA VAL A 40 -2.08 -21.29 -17.13
C VAL A 40 -3.61 -21.08 -17.15
N CYS A 41 -4.23 -20.18 -17.95
CA CYS A 41 -5.66 -19.79 -17.85
C CYS A 41 -6.57 -19.65 -19.12
N ALA A 42 -6.64 -20.53 -20.12
CA ALA A 42 -7.63 -20.56 -21.24
C ALA A 42 -7.70 -22.01 -21.79
N PRO A 43 -8.68 -22.52 -22.60
CA PRO A 43 -9.99 -21.97 -22.93
C PRO A 43 -11.11 -22.51 -22.00
N ALA A 44 -10.79 -23.47 -21.13
CA ALA A 44 -11.60 -23.88 -20.00
C ALA A 44 -10.99 -23.26 -18.74
N CYS A 45 -11.17 -21.95 -18.55
CA CYS A 45 -10.75 -21.32 -17.31
C CYS A 45 -11.73 -21.78 -16.23
N ALA A 46 -11.44 -22.91 -15.59
CA ALA A 46 -12.00 -23.15 -14.29
C ALA A 46 -11.64 -21.92 -13.41
N PRO A 47 -12.56 -21.44 -12.55
CA PRO A 47 -12.41 -20.20 -11.80
C PRO A 47 -11.15 -20.13 -10.89
N VAL A 48 -10.40 -21.22 -10.80
CA VAL A 48 -9.18 -21.41 -10.00
C VAL A 48 -7.95 -20.70 -10.59
N CYS A 49 -7.90 -20.42 -11.90
CA CYS A 49 -6.64 -20.01 -12.53
C CYS A 49 -6.38 -18.48 -12.55
N CYS A 50 -7.38 -17.63 -12.32
CA CYS A 50 -7.22 -16.16 -12.40
C CYS A 50 -7.16 -15.47 -11.02
N TYR A 51 -6.30 -15.92 -10.09
CA TYR A 51 -6.01 -15.14 -8.89
C TYR A 51 -4.66 -14.43 -9.04
N PRO A 52 -4.61 -13.07 -8.95
CA PRO A 52 -3.35 -12.36 -9.02
C PRO A 52 -2.41 -12.83 -7.89
N PRO A 53 -1.08 -12.88 -8.12
CA PRO A 53 -0.15 -13.21 -7.05
C PRO A 53 -0.33 -12.23 -5.89
N PRO A 54 -0.20 -12.68 -4.63
CA PRO A 54 -0.29 -11.79 -3.48
C PRO A 54 0.74 -10.67 -3.61
N PRO A 55 0.42 -9.44 -3.13
CA PRO A 55 1.35 -8.34 -3.19
C PRO A 55 2.65 -8.69 -2.44
N PRO A 56 3.81 -8.14 -2.87
CA PRO A 56 5.06 -8.34 -2.16
C PRO A 56 4.93 -7.86 -0.70
N PRO A 57 5.65 -8.48 0.24
CA PRO A 57 5.65 -8.00 1.63
C PRO A 57 6.15 -6.55 1.69
N PRO A 58 5.62 -5.74 2.64
CA PRO A 58 6.10 -4.38 2.81
C PRO A 58 7.60 -4.36 3.13
N PRO A 59 8.33 -3.31 2.74
CA PRO A 59 9.74 -3.16 3.10
C PRO A 59 9.91 -3.16 4.62
N PRO A 60 11.06 -3.62 5.14
CA PRO A 60 11.34 -3.57 6.56
C PRO A 60 11.33 -2.11 7.06
N PRO A 61 10.94 -1.87 8.33
CA PRO A 61 10.98 -0.54 8.90
C PRO A 61 12.42 0.02 8.88
N PRO A 62 12.58 1.36 8.78
CA PRO A 62 13.90 1.98 8.86
C PRO A 62 14.55 1.68 10.22
N PRO A 63 15.90 1.63 10.28
CA PRO A 63 16.60 1.45 11.53
C PRO A 63 16.28 2.59 12.50
N PRO A 64 16.32 2.34 13.83
CA PRO A 64 16.13 3.39 14.81
C PRO A 64 17.18 4.50 14.65
N PRO A 65 16.84 5.76 14.98
CA PRO A 65 17.80 6.85 14.94
C PRO A 65 18.98 6.57 15.89
N PRO A 66 20.18 7.08 15.57
CA PRO A 66 21.33 6.94 16.45
C PRO A 66 21.05 7.60 17.82
N PRO A 67 21.66 7.09 18.91
CA PRO A 67 21.53 7.70 20.22
C PRO A 67 22.06 9.15 20.20
N PRO A 68 21.50 10.03 21.05
CA PRO A 68 21.98 11.40 21.16
C PRO A 68 23.45 11.42 21.62
N PRO A 69 24.22 12.45 21.21
CA PRO A 69 25.60 12.59 21.66
C PRO A 69 25.66 12.74 23.18
N PRO A 70 26.75 12.28 23.83
CA PRO A 70 26.93 12.47 25.25
C PRO A 70 26.95 13.96 25.61
N PRO A 71 26.49 14.33 26.81
CA PRO A 71 26.54 15.71 27.28
C PRO A 71 27.99 16.21 27.32
N PRO A 72 28.22 17.51 27.07
CA PRO A 72 29.55 18.09 27.18
C PRO A 72 30.11 17.92 28.59
N PRO A 73 31.44 17.77 28.74
CA PRO A 73 32.06 17.66 30.05
C PRO A 73 31.76 18.92 30.88
N PRO A 74 31.62 18.78 32.21
CA PRO A 74 31.45 19.92 33.10
C PRO A 74 32.56 20.95 32.87
N ALA A 75 32.18 22.23 32.87
CA ALA A 75 33.16 23.31 32.79
C ALA A 75 34.17 23.18 33.95
N PRO A 76 35.46 23.51 33.72
CA PRO A 76 36.43 23.57 34.80
C PRO A 76 35.93 24.52 35.90
N LEU A 77 35.91 24.03 37.14
CA LEU A 77 35.62 24.86 38.30
C LEU A 77 36.58 26.07 38.27
N PRO A 78 36.08 27.32 38.43
CA PRO A 78 36.94 28.48 38.53
C PRO A 78 38.00 28.26 39.61
N GLY A 79 39.26 28.56 39.29
CA GLY A 79 40.34 28.51 40.28
C GLY A 79 40.00 29.40 41.47
N ASN A 80 40.33 28.94 42.67
CA ASN A 80 40.13 29.73 43.89
C ASN A 80 40.79 31.12 43.73
N PRO A 81 40.11 32.21 44.11
CA PRO A 81 40.70 33.55 44.07
C PRO A 81 42.04 33.60 44.80
N GLY A 82 43.03 34.28 44.21
CA GLY A 82 44.30 34.54 44.88
C GLY A 82 44.11 35.37 46.17
N PRO A 83 45.00 35.23 47.17
CA PRO A 83 44.86 35.93 48.44
C PRO A 83 44.97 37.46 48.24
N PRO A 84 44.09 38.27 48.86
CA PRO A 84 44.14 39.73 48.71
C PRO A 84 45.41 40.35 49.31
N GLY A 85 46.00 41.34 48.63
CA GLY A 85 47.01 42.22 49.21
C GLY A 85 46.40 43.16 50.26
N ARG A 86 47.15 43.53 51.32
CA ARG A 86 46.63 44.24 52.51
C ARG A 86 46.21 45.70 52.23
N PRO A 87 44.92 46.05 52.36
CA PRO A 87 44.44 47.44 52.33
C PRO A 87 44.17 47.97 53.76
N GLY A 88 44.22 49.30 53.96
CA GLY A 88 43.78 49.93 55.23
C GLY A 88 42.30 49.65 55.51
N PRO A 89 41.81 49.74 56.78
CA PRO A 89 40.52 49.18 57.16
C PRO A 89 39.39 49.82 56.35
N PRO A 90 38.78 49.08 55.41
CA PRO A 90 37.70 49.60 54.61
C PRO A 90 36.46 49.79 55.49
N GLY A 91 35.63 50.80 55.19
CA GLY A 91 34.31 50.90 55.81
C GLY A 91 33.55 49.57 55.64
N ALA A 92 32.74 49.21 56.63
CA ALA A 92 31.99 47.96 56.63
C ALA A 92 31.30 47.78 55.26
N PRO A 93 31.49 46.63 54.58
CA PRO A 93 30.84 46.39 53.30
C PRO A 93 29.34 46.66 53.44
N GLY A 94 28.78 47.43 52.50
CA GLY A 94 27.34 47.55 52.40
C GLY A 94 26.71 46.15 52.33
N PRO A 95 25.49 45.97 52.84
CA PRO A 95 24.82 44.67 52.78
C PRO A 95 24.80 44.19 51.33
N ALA A 96 24.95 42.87 51.14
CA ALA A 96 24.82 42.27 49.83
C ALA A 96 23.50 42.74 49.20
N GLY A 97 23.57 43.20 47.96
CA GLY A 97 22.36 43.53 47.21
C GLY A 97 21.41 42.33 47.20
N PRO A 98 20.10 42.56 47.13
CA PRO A 98 19.15 41.46 47.00
C PRO A 98 19.52 40.59 45.79
N PRO A 99 19.23 39.28 45.82
CA PRO A 99 19.37 38.43 44.64
C PRO A 99 18.69 39.09 43.44
N GLY A 100 19.31 38.96 42.25
CA GLY A 100 18.71 39.44 41.02
C GLY A 100 17.33 38.82 40.81
N LEU A 101 16.45 39.54 40.11
CA LEU A 101 15.13 39.01 39.77
C LEU A 101 15.29 37.70 38.98
N PRO A 102 14.39 36.72 39.16
CA PRO A 102 14.33 35.55 38.28
C PRO A 102 14.29 35.97 36.81
N GLY A 103 14.97 35.22 35.95
CA GLY A 103 14.92 35.47 34.51
C GLY A 103 13.49 35.36 33.97
N PRO A 104 13.17 36.02 32.83
CA PRO A 104 11.87 35.88 32.20
C PRO A 104 11.61 34.42 31.80
N PRO A 105 10.33 34.00 31.70
CA PRO A 105 9.98 32.70 31.14
C PRO A 105 10.60 32.50 29.74
N GLY A 106 10.96 31.26 29.41
CA GLY A 106 11.42 30.91 28.07
C GLY A 106 10.34 31.14 27.01
N PRO A 107 10.73 31.24 25.72
CA PRO A 107 9.77 31.37 24.63
C PRO A 107 8.88 30.11 24.52
N PRO A 108 7.66 30.23 23.96
CA PRO A 108 6.82 29.08 23.65
C PRO A 108 7.54 28.08 22.74
N GLY A 109 7.22 26.79 22.89
CA GLY A 109 7.72 25.75 21.99
C GLY A 109 7.30 25.95 20.55
N ALA A 110 8.05 25.37 19.61
CA ALA A 110 7.69 25.41 18.19
C ALA A 110 6.35 24.69 17.95
N PRO A 111 5.54 25.13 16.96
CA PRO A 111 4.34 24.40 16.54
C PRO A 111 4.68 22.94 16.20
N GLY A 112 3.76 22.02 16.50
CA GLY A 112 3.89 20.62 16.08
C GLY A 112 3.97 20.49 14.56
N GLN A 113 4.61 19.42 14.08
CA GLN A 113 4.60 19.11 12.65
C GLN A 113 3.16 18.87 12.17
N GLY A 114 2.85 19.32 10.96
CA GLY A 114 1.56 19.01 10.33
C GLY A 114 1.34 17.51 10.21
N GLY A 115 0.08 17.08 10.26
CA GLY A 115 -0.29 15.69 10.02
C GLY A 115 0.10 15.24 8.61
N LEU A 116 0.31 13.92 8.44
CA LEU A 116 0.55 13.34 7.14
C LEU A 116 -0.68 13.56 6.23
N PRO A 117 -0.49 13.75 4.91
CA PRO A 117 -1.59 13.76 3.95
C PRO A 117 -2.46 12.50 4.08
N GLY A 118 -3.77 12.65 3.89
CA GLY A 118 -4.69 11.52 3.84
C GLY A 118 -4.35 10.56 2.70
N GLN A 119 -4.69 9.28 2.86
CA GLN A 119 -4.53 8.29 1.79
C GLN A 119 -5.42 8.65 0.58
N PRO A 120 -4.99 8.35 -0.66
CA PRO A 120 -5.83 8.52 -1.84
C PRO A 120 -7.16 7.78 -1.71
N ALA A 121 -8.22 8.31 -2.32
CA ALA A 121 -9.51 7.64 -2.38
C ALA A 121 -9.40 6.33 -3.18
N PRO A 122 -10.13 5.27 -2.80
CA PRO A 122 -10.19 4.04 -3.59
C PRO A 122 -10.77 4.32 -4.99
N PRO A 123 -10.37 3.55 -6.01
CA PRO A 123 -10.91 3.69 -7.36
C PRO A 123 -12.43 3.45 -7.38
N PRO A 124 -13.16 4.06 -8.34
CA PRO A 124 -14.59 3.84 -8.48
C PRO A 124 -14.88 2.36 -8.81
N PRO A 125 -16.06 1.84 -8.41
CA PRO A 125 -16.45 0.47 -8.76
C PRO A 125 -16.57 0.30 -10.28
N PRO A 126 -16.36 -0.93 -10.80
CA PRO A 126 -16.49 -1.20 -12.22
C PRO A 126 -17.93 -0.99 -12.70
N CYS A 127 -18.07 -0.59 -13.97
CA CYS A 127 -19.38 -0.38 -14.57
C CYS A 127 -20.15 -1.69 -14.76
N PRO A 128 -21.47 -1.70 -14.53
CA PRO A 128 -22.31 -2.84 -14.88
C PRO A 128 -22.18 -3.19 -16.37
N PRO A 129 -22.20 -4.48 -16.77
CA PRO A 129 -22.04 -4.89 -18.18
C PRO A 129 -23.04 -4.21 -19.12
N VAL A 130 -24.27 -4.01 -18.65
CA VAL A 130 -25.33 -3.30 -19.39
C VAL A 130 -24.87 -1.88 -19.75
N CYS A 131 -24.18 -1.18 -18.83
CA CYS A 131 -23.73 0.19 -19.04
C CYS A 131 -22.52 0.31 -19.96
N VAL A 132 -21.75 -0.77 -20.13
CA VAL A 132 -20.63 -0.83 -21.07
C VAL A 132 -21.14 -1.04 -22.50
N ALA A 133 -22.21 -1.84 -22.67
CA ALA A 133 -22.80 -2.12 -23.98
C ALA A 133 -23.85 -1.07 -24.41
N GLN A 134 -24.64 -0.57 -23.46
CA GLN A 134 -25.78 0.31 -23.71
C GLN A 134 -25.87 1.37 -22.61
N CYS A 135 -25.70 2.63 -22.99
CA CYS A 135 -25.80 3.73 -22.05
C CYS A 135 -27.28 4.11 -21.82
N VAL A 136 -27.89 3.46 -20.83
CA VAL A 136 -29.29 3.66 -20.42
C VAL A 136 -29.41 4.65 -19.25
N PRO A 137 -30.58 5.28 -19.01
CA PRO A 137 -30.75 6.29 -17.95
C PRO A 137 -30.43 5.82 -16.53
N THR A 138 -30.49 4.50 -16.26
CA THR A 138 -30.16 3.89 -14.97
C THR A 138 -28.65 3.75 -14.72
N CYS A 139 -27.81 3.94 -15.74
CA CYS A 139 -26.36 3.81 -15.60
C CYS A 139 -25.74 4.96 -14.79
N PRO A 140 -24.76 4.69 -13.91
CA PRO A 140 -24.07 5.75 -13.16
C PRO A 140 -23.43 6.79 -14.07
N GLN A 141 -23.38 8.05 -13.61
CA GLN A 141 -22.77 9.17 -14.35
C GLN A 141 -21.33 8.88 -14.79
N TYR A 142 -20.53 8.30 -13.90
CA TYR A 142 -19.12 7.99 -14.17
C TYR A 142 -18.94 6.91 -15.27
N CYS A 143 -19.97 6.12 -15.57
CA CYS A 143 -19.94 5.14 -16.67
C CYS A 143 -20.37 5.73 -18.01
N CYS A 144 -21.08 6.86 -18.00
CA CYS A 144 -21.87 7.36 -19.13
C CYS A 144 -21.80 8.89 -19.32
N PRO A 145 -20.62 9.54 -19.27
CA PRO A 145 -20.51 11.00 -19.24
C PRO A 145 -20.98 11.69 -20.52
N ALA A 146 -20.94 10.99 -21.66
CA ALA A 146 -21.24 11.57 -22.98
C ALA A 146 -22.74 11.63 -23.34
N LYS A 147 -23.62 10.93 -22.60
CA LYS A 147 -25.03 10.74 -22.97
C LYS A 147 -26.03 11.55 -22.13
N ARG A 148 -25.56 12.27 -21.13
CA ARG A 148 -26.39 13.09 -20.24
C ARG A 148 -26.12 14.57 -20.51
N LYS A 149 -26.73 15.09 -21.56
CA LYS A 149 -26.84 16.52 -21.86
C LYS A 149 -28.28 16.84 -22.19
#